data_AF-A0A9Q0TG46-F1
#
_entry.id   AF-A0A9Q0TG46-F1
#
_cell.length_a   1.000
_cell.length_b   1.000
_cell.length_c   1.000
_cell.angle_alpha   90.00
_cell.angle_beta   90.00
_cell.angle_gamma   90.00
#
_symmetry.space_group_name_H-M   'P 1'
#
loop_
_entity.id
_entity.type
_entity.pdbx_description
1 polymer ?
#
loop_
_entity_poly.entity_id
_entity_poly.type
_entity_poly.pdbx_seq_one_letter_code
_entity_poly.pdbx_strand_id
1 'polypeptide(L)' 'MGSDGKAFTLAEVSAHNSRKDCWLVIEGRVYDVTKFLDDHPGGDEVLLSATGKDATDDFEDVGHSSAARAMMDEYLRR' A
#
# COMPACT_ATOMS: atom_id res chain seq x y z
N MET A 1 -7.42 11.84 -24.27
CA MET A 1 -8.04 10.81 -23.42
C MET A 1 -7.26 10.86 -22.11
N GLY A 2 -7.70 11.71 -21.17
CA GLY A 2 -6.99 11.88 -19.90
C GLY A 2 -7.24 10.65 -19.06
N SER A 3 -6.19 9.95 -18.63
CA SER A 3 -6.33 8.84 -17.71
C SER A 3 -6.90 9.39 -16.39
N ASP A 4 -8.09 8.93 -16.02
CA ASP A 4 -8.69 9.14 -14.69
C ASP A 4 -7.89 8.38 -13.62
N GLY A 5 -6.64 8.79 -13.41
CA GLY A 5 -5.80 8.38 -12.30
C GLY A 5 -5.78 9.51 -11.27
N LYS A 6 -6.31 9.25 -10.09
CA LYS A 6 -6.30 10.18 -8.97
C LYS A 6 -4.86 10.34 -8.49
N ALA A 7 -4.35 11.56 -8.59
CA ALA A 7 -3.06 11.90 -8.03
C ALA A 7 -3.22 12.11 -6.52
N PHE A 8 -2.33 11.48 -5.75
CA PHE A 8 -2.24 11.65 -4.31
C PHE A 8 -0.90 12.26 -3.95
N THR A 9 -0.90 13.20 -3.02
CA THR A 9 0.32 13.70 -2.41
C THR A 9 0.77 12.76 -1.29
N LEU A 10 2.07 12.74 -1.01
CA LEU A 10 2.58 11.99 0.15
C LEU A 10 1.91 12.44 1.45
N ALA A 11 1.65 13.73 1.61
CA ALA A 11 0.98 14.26 2.81
C ALA A 11 -0.44 13.69 2.99
N GLU A 12 -1.20 13.52 1.90
CA GLU A 12 -2.51 12.88 1.93
C GLU A 12 -2.37 11.40 2.33
N VAL A 13 -1.48 10.65 1.67
CA VAL A 13 -1.29 9.22 1.97
C VAL A 13 -0.81 9.00 3.42
N SER A 14 0.09 9.84 3.92
CA SER A 14 0.60 9.76 5.30
C SER A 14 -0.47 9.98 6.37
N ALA A 15 -1.61 10.57 6.04
CA ALA A 15 -2.74 10.71 6.97
C ALA A 15 -3.47 9.37 7.21
N HIS A 16 -3.30 8.40 6.32
CA HIS A 16 -3.92 7.08 6.35
C HIS A 16 -2.95 6.05 6.96
N ASN A 17 -2.71 6.17 8.26
CA ASN A 17 -1.67 5.42 8.99
C ASN A 17 -2.20 4.58 10.17
N SER A 18 -3.47 4.15 10.13
CA SER A 18 -4.13 3.46 11.23
C SER A 18 -4.75 2.12 10.81
N ARG A 19 -5.03 1.24 11.78
CA ARG A 19 -5.66 -0.07 11.51
C ARG A 19 -7.01 -0.01 10.79
N LYS A 20 -7.69 1.13 10.86
CA LYS A 20 -9.00 1.32 10.22
C LYS A 20 -8.91 2.16 8.94
N ASP A 21 -7.71 2.60 8.60
CA ASP A 21 -7.43 3.50 7.48
C ASP A 21 -5.92 3.49 7.22
N CYS A 22 -5.45 2.52 6.43
CA CYS A 22 -4.03 2.23 6.19
C CYS A 22 -3.75 2.23 4.69
N TRP A 23 -2.98 3.23 4.23
CA TRP A 23 -2.55 3.30 2.84
C TRP A 23 -1.04 3.22 2.73
N LEU A 24 -0.59 2.58 1.66
CA LEU A 24 0.82 2.40 1.35
C LEU A 24 1.15 2.96 -0.02
N VAL A 25 2.37 3.45 -0.16
CA VAL A 25 2.95 3.80 -1.46
C VAL A 25 3.93 2.71 -1.85
N ILE A 26 3.71 2.07 -2.99
CA ILE A 26 4.63 1.07 -3.56
C ILE A 26 4.76 1.35 -5.06
N GLU A 27 6.00 1.47 -5.54
CA GLU A 27 6.38 1.88 -6.89
C GLU A 27 5.66 3.17 -7.35
N GLY A 28 5.53 4.14 -6.43
CA GLY A 28 4.85 5.41 -6.68
C GLY A 28 3.32 5.31 -6.87
N ARG A 29 2.72 4.15 -6.59
CA ARG A 29 1.26 3.93 -6.61
C ARG A 29 0.72 3.82 -5.19
N VAL A 30 -0.52 4.26 -5.00
CA VAL A 30 -1.18 4.24 -3.68
C VAL A 30 -2.10 3.04 -3.57
N TYR A 31 -1.97 2.29 -2.49
CA TYR A 31 -2.77 1.11 -2.18
C TYR A 31 -3.49 1.30 -0.85
N ASP A 32 -4.79 1.05 -0.82
CA ASP A 32 -5.55 0.98 0.42
C ASP A 32 -5.60 -0.47 0.91
N VAL A 33 -4.75 -0.78 1.86
CA VAL A 33 -4.58 -2.12 2.43
C VAL A 33 -5.39 -2.30 3.72
N THR A 34 -6.29 -1.36 4.06
CA THR A 34 -7.06 -1.39 5.31
C THR A 34 -7.75 -2.73 5.55
N LYS A 35 -8.33 -3.34 4.51
CA LYS A 35 -9.01 -4.64 4.61
C LYS A 35 -8.06 -5.82 4.62
N PHE A 36 -6.83 -5.62 4.14
CA PHE A 36 -5.82 -6.67 4.02
C PHE A 36 -4.96 -6.80 5.28
N LEU A 37 -5.03 -5.84 6.21
CA LEU A 37 -4.22 -5.84 7.43
C LEU A 37 -4.29 -7.17 8.20
N ASP A 38 -5.50 -7.71 8.40
CA ASP A 38 -5.72 -8.96 9.14
C ASP A 38 -5.37 -10.21 8.30
N ASP A 39 -5.38 -10.10 6.97
CA ASP A 39 -5.11 -11.20 6.03
C ASP A 39 -3.64 -11.23 5.58
N HIS A 40 -2.85 -10.22 5.94
CA HIS A 40 -1.45 -10.13 5.54
C HIS A 40 -0.59 -11.18 6.26
N PRO A 41 0.04 -12.13 5.53
CA PRO A 41 0.82 -13.20 6.17
C PRO A 41 2.02 -12.70 7.00
N GLY A 42 2.54 -11.51 6.71
CA GLY A 42 3.61 -10.86 7.47
C GLY A 42 3.15 -10.10 8.71
N GLY A 43 1.84 -10.06 8.99
CA GLY A 43 1.22 -9.32 10.09
C GLY A 43 0.83 -7.89 9.73
N ASP A 44 -0.06 -7.30 10.53
CA ASP A 44 -0.55 -5.93 10.33
C ASP A 44 0.50 -4.87 10.74
N GLU A 45 1.32 -5.17 11.76
CA GLU A 45 2.31 -4.24 12.31
C GLU A 45 3.33 -3.76 11.25
N VAL A 46 3.76 -4.66 10.35
CA VAL A 46 4.72 -4.31 9.29
C VAL A 46 4.10 -3.38 8.24
N LEU A 47 2.81 -3.55 7.94
CA LEU A 47 2.08 -2.65 7.03
C LEU A 47 1.90 -1.28 7.67
N LEU A 48 1.53 -1.22 8.94
CA LEU A 48 1.38 0.05 9.67
C LEU A 48 2.71 0.82 9.76
N SER A 49 3.82 0.12 10.01
CA SER A 49 5.16 0.71 10.05
C SER A 49 5.63 1.25 8.68
N ALA A 50 5.09 0.69 7.59
CA ALA A 50 5.39 1.11 6.23
C ALA A 50 4.60 2.35 5.78
N THR A 51 3.62 2.81 6.57
CA THR A 51 2.81 3.99 6.24
C THR A 51 3.63 5.28 6.30
N GLY A 52 3.18 6.30 5.57
CA GLY A 52 3.79 7.63 5.58
C GLY A 52 5.13 7.76 4.86
N LYS A 53 5.60 6.70 4.20
CA LYS A 53 6.78 6.67 3.32
C LYS A 53 6.48 5.87 2.05
N ASP A 54 7.41 5.93 1.11
CA ASP A 54 7.45 4.96 0.02
C ASP A 54 8.00 3.63 0.55
N ALA A 55 7.16 2.61 0.54
CA ALA A 55 7.42 1.28 1.07
C ALA A 55 7.94 0.31 -0.02
N THR A 56 8.34 0.82 -1.19
CA THR A 56 8.89 -0.01 -2.27
C THR A 56 10.07 -0.84 -1.80
N ASP A 57 11.05 -0.23 -1.16
CA ASP A 57 12.24 -0.94 -0.70
C ASP A 57 11.88 -2.01 0.35
N ASP A 58 10.99 -1.70 1.29
CA ASP A 58 10.50 -2.66 2.29
C ASP A 58 9.77 -3.84 1.61
N PHE A 59 8.97 -3.59 0.58
CA PHE A 59 8.22 -4.61 -0.15
C PHE A 59 9.13 -5.53 -0.98
N GLU A 60 10.15 -4.95 -1.63
CA GLU A 60 11.12 -5.66 -2.45
C GLU A 60 12.09 -6.49 -1.61
N ASP A 61 12.56 -5.98 -0.46
CA ASP A 61 13.49 -6.68 0.44
C ASP A 61 12.89 -7.99 1.01
N VAL A 62 11.56 -7.99 1.24
CA VAL A 62 10.83 -9.20 1.66
C VAL A 62 10.73 -10.24 0.55
N GLY A 63 10.79 -9.84 -0.73
CA GLY A 63 10.76 -10.76 -1.86
C GLY A 63 9.37 -11.40 -2.10
N HIS A 64 8.30 -10.60 -2.05
CA HIS A 64 6.92 -11.07 -2.27
C HIS A 64 6.76 -11.86 -3.59
N SER A 65 5.98 -12.94 -3.55
CA SER A 65 5.72 -13.78 -4.73
C SER A 65 4.99 -13.03 -5.86
N SER A 66 5.05 -13.56 -7.08
CA SER A 66 4.30 -13.01 -8.22
C SER A 66 2.79 -13.00 -7.98
N ALA A 67 2.26 -13.98 -7.24
CA ALA A 67 0.86 -14.02 -6.84
C ALA A 67 0.52 -12.89 -5.86
N ALA A 68 1.40 -12.61 -4.87
CA ALA A 68 1.22 -11.50 -3.94
C ALA A 68 1.22 -10.15 -4.67
N ARG A 69 2.14 -9.96 -5.63
CA ARG A 69 2.16 -8.77 -6.49
C ARG A 69 0.88 -8.61 -7.31
N ALA A 70 0.36 -9.70 -7.87
CA ALA A 70 -0.90 -9.66 -8.62
C ALA A 70 -2.10 -9.28 -7.75
N MET A 71 -2.12 -9.67 -6.47
CA MET A 71 -3.19 -9.28 -5.53
C MET A 71 -3.17 -7.78 -5.19
N MET A 72 -2.03 -7.08 -5.33
CA MET A 72 -1.95 -5.64 -5.04
C MET A 72 -2.89 -4.80 -5.90
N ASP A 73 -3.18 -5.24 -7.12
CA ASP A 73 -4.09 -4.54 -8.03
C ASP A 73 -5.51 -4.40 -7.47
N GLU A 74 -5.94 -5.30 -6.56
CA GLU A 74 -7.24 -5.21 -5.89
C GLU A 74 -7.32 -4.07 -4.88
N TYR A 75 -6.17 -3.67 -4.33
CA TYR A 75 -6.04 -2.60 -3.33
C TYR A 75 -5.63 -1.27 -3.96
N LEU A 76 -5.35 -1.24 -5.26
CA LEU A 76 -4.89 -0.04 -5.97
C LEU A 76 -5.95 1.06 -5.94
N ARG A 77 -5.58 2.23 -5.43
CA ARG A 77 -6.40 3.44 -5.49
C ARG A 77 -6.22 4.10 -6.86
N ARG A 78 -7.33 4.21 -7.58
CA ARG A 78 -7.43 4.88 -8.88
C ARG A 78 -8.10 6.24 -8.77
#